data_AF-A0A1G0IHM3-F1
#
_entry.id   AF-A0A1G0IHM3-F1
#
_cell.length_a   1.000
_cell.length_b   1.000
_cell.length_c   1.000
_cell.angle_alpha   90.00
_cell.angle_beta   90.00
_cell.angle_gamma   90.00
#
_symmetry.space_group_name_H-M   'P 1'
#
loop_
_entity.id
_entity.type
_entity.pdbx_description
1 polymer ?
#
loop_
_entity_poly.entity_id
_entity_poly.type
_entity_poly.pdbx_seq_one_letter_code
_entity_poly.pdbx_strand_id
1 'polypeptide(L)' 'MLDPKNIGDVIRNIIDAMPDGLKNIPNDTQQHLKSALQTVFERMDFVTREEFDAQCKVLQRTREKLETYINLSREPRA' A
#
# COMPACT_ATOMS: atom_id res chain seq x y z
N MET A 1 3.49 -9.30 3.64
CA MET A 1 3.80 -8.16 4.53
C MET A 1 4.88 -7.33 3.86
N LEU A 2 4.96 -6.02 4.07
CA LEU A 2 6.19 -5.30 3.77
C LEU A 2 7.12 -5.49 4.97
N ASP A 3 7.87 -6.59 4.95
CA ASP A 3 8.97 -6.79 5.88
C ASP A 3 10.06 -5.75 5.61
N PRO A 4 10.88 -5.38 6.61
CA PRO A 4 12.09 -4.58 6.39
C PRO A 4 13.03 -5.18 5.34
N LYS A 5 12.99 -6.52 5.16
CA LYS A 5 13.69 -7.24 4.09
C LYS A 5 13.11 -6.92 2.69
N ASN A 6 11.80 -6.68 2.60
CA ASN A 6 11.10 -6.41 1.35
C ASN A 6 11.33 -4.97 0.85
N ILE A 7 11.62 -4.00 1.72
CA ILE A 7 11.97 -2.63 1.28
C ILE A 7 13.27 -2.63 0.47
N GLY A 8 14.26 -3.43 0.90
CA GLY A 8 15.51 -3.60 0.16
C GLY A 8 15.27 -4.20 -1.23
N ASP A 9 14.38 -5.18 -1.32
CA ASP A 9 14.04 -5.84 -2.59
C ASP A 9 13.18 -4.96 -3.50
N VAL A 10 12.25 -4.16 -2.95
CA VAL A 10 11.49 -3.15 -3.70
C VAL A 10 12.42 -2.11 -4.29
N ILE A 11 13.38 -1.60 -3.52
CA ILE A 11 14.36 -0.63 -4.03
C ILE A 11 15.22 -1.25 -5.14
N ARG A 12 15.64 -2.51 -4.98
CA ARG A 12 16.42 -3.22 -6.01
C ARG A 12 15.60 -3.39 -7.30
N ASN A 13 14.34 -3.80 -7.19
CA ASN A 13 13.43 -3.91 -8.33
C ASN A 13 13.19 -2.58 -9.03
N ILE A 14 13.10 -1.47 -8.29
CA ILE A 14 12.97 -0.12 -8.86
C ILE A 14 14.23 0.26 -9.64
N ILE A 15 15.42 -0.03 -9.10
CA ILE A 15 16.71 0.21 -9.76
C ILE A 15 16.84 -0.64 -11.03
N ASP A 16 16.47 -1.92 -10.97
CA ASP A 16 16.58 -2.84 -12.10
C ASP A 16 15.58 -2.52 -13.22
N ALA A 17 14.41 -1.96 -12.86
CA ALA A 17 13.39 -1.51 -13.81
C ALA A 17 13.68 -0.14 -14.45
N MET A 18 14.74 0.57 -14.04
CA MET A 18 15.09 1.85 -14.67
C MET A 18 15.57 1.66 -16.12
N PRO A 19 15.30 2.63 -17.01
CA PRO A 19 15.86 2.67 -18.37
C PRO A 19 17.39 2.55 -18.38
N ASP A 20 17.97 1.93 -19.40
CA ASP A 20 19.42 1.69 -19.46
C ASP A 20 20.26 2.98 -19.43
N GLY A 21 19.69 4.11 -19.86
CA GLY A 21 20.31 5.45 -19.71
C GLY A 21 20.47 5.91 -18.26
N LEU A 22 19.69 5.36 -17.32
CA LEU A 22 19.79 5.58 -15.88
C LEU A 22 20.50 4.43 -15.14
N LYS A 23 20.71 3.26 -15.78
CA LYS A 23 21.52 2.18 -15.19
C LYS A 23 23.02 2.48 -15.15
N ASN A 24 23.50 3.39 -16.02
CA ASN A 24 24.91 3.82 -16.06
C ASN A 24 25.22 4.98 -15.09
N ILE A 25 24.34 5.27 -14.14
CA ILE A 25 24.57 6.27 -13.10
C ILE A 25 25.74 5.81 -12.20
N PRO A 26 26.67 6.72 -11.81
CA PRO A 26 27.75 6.39 -10.90
C PRO A 26 27.25 5.75 -9.60
N ASN A 27 28.00 4.78 -9.07
CA ASN A 27 27.64 4.01 -7.87
C ASN A 27 27.32 4.91 -6.65
N ASP A 28 27.99 6.06 -6.53
CA ASP A 28 27.71 7.08 -5.50
C ASP A 28 26.30 7.65 -5.61
N THR A 29 25.89 8.01 -6.82
CA THR A 29 24.56 8.55 -7.09
C THR A 29 23.49 7.47 -6.90
N GLN A 30 23.80 6.20 -7.20
CA GLN A 30 22.92 5.07 -6.88
C GLN A 30 22.74 4.90 -5.36
N GLN A 31 23.80 5.04 -4.56
CA GLN A 31 23.68 5.04 -3.09
C GLN A 31 22.83 6.20 -2.59
N HIS A 32 23.03 7.42 -3.12
CA HIS A 32 22.24 8.58 -2.74
C HIS A 32 20.75 8.38 -3.08
N LEU A 33 20.45 7.82 -4.25
CA LEU A 33 19.08 7.49 -4.66
C LEU A 33 18.45 6.46 -3.73
N LYS A 34 19.19 5.40 -3.37
CA LYS A 34 18.73 4.38 -2.42
C LYS A 34 18.40 4.98 -1.05
N SER A 35 19.28 5.83 -0.51
CA SER A 35 19.05 6.50 0.77
C SER A 35 17.83 7.43 0.72
N ALA A 36 17.68 8.20 -0.37
CA ALA A 36 16.51 9.06 -0.57
C ALA A 36 15.21 8.24 -0.63
N LEU A 37 15.21 7.11 -1.35
CA LEU A 37 14.06 6.21 -1.40
C LEU A 37 13.76 5.64 -0.02
N GLN A 38 14.76 5.18 0.75
CA GLN A 38 14.54 4.68 2.11
C GLN A 38 13.88 5.73 3.01
N THR A 39 14.36 6.98 2.99
CA THR A 39 13.74 8.07 3.76
C THR A 39 12.31 8.37 3.31
N VAL A 40 12.01 8.27 2.02
CA VAL A 40 10.64 8.44 1.52
C VAL A 40 9.75 7.28 1.96
N PHE A 41 10.22 6.03 1.88
CA PHE A 41 9.48 4.89 2.37
C PHE A 41 9.24 5.01 3.89
N GLU A 42 10.23 5.37 4.70
CA GLU A 42 10.06 5.59 6.15
C GLU A 42 9.03 6.66 6.51
N ARG A 43 8.80 7.64 5.61
CA ARG A 43 7.80 8.70 5.79
C ARG A 43 6.42 8.34 5.23
N MET A 44 6.27 7.22 4.52
CA MET A 44 4.96 6.77 4.07
C MET A 44 4.26 6.06 5.23
N ASP A 45 3.03 6.48 5.51
CA ASP A 45 2.15 5.78 6.46
C ASP A 45 1.71 4.44 5.85
N PHE A 46 2.51 3.41 6.05
CA PHE A 46 2.14 2.06 5.61
C PHE A 46 1.09 1.48 6.52
N VAL A 47 0.04 0.95 5.92
CA VAL A 47 -0.95 0.12 6.60
C VAL A 47 -0.51 -1.33 6.48
N THR A 48 -0.43 -2.03 7.60
CA THR A 48 -0.11 -3.46 7.62
C THR A 48 -1.21 -4.27 6.92
N ARG A 49 -0.88 -5.49 6.49
CA ARG A 49 -1.88 -6.38 5.86
C ARG A 49 -3.02 -6.69 6.83
N GLU A 50 -2.71 -6.84 8.11
CA GLU A 50 -3.68 -7.12 9.17
C GLU A 50 -4.63 -5.93 9.39
N GLU A 51 -4.11 -4.71 9.42
CA GLU A 51 -4.93 -3.49 9.50
C GLU A 51 -5.80 -3.31 8.26
N PHE A 52 -5.27 -3.57 7.06
CA PHE A 52 -6.05 -3.55 5.82
C PHE A 52 -7.20 -4.56 5.88
N ASP A 53 -6.91 -5.81 6.24
CA ASP A 53 -7.93 -6.87 6.34
C ASP A 53 -8.96 -6.54 7.44
N ALA A 54 -8.56 -5.88 8.52
CA ALA A 54 -9.47 -5.37 9.55
C ALA A 54 -10.42 -4.29 9.00
N GLN A 55 -9.90 -3.34 8.22
CA GLN A 55 -10.71 -2.31 7.57
C GLN A 55 -11.69 -2.91 6.55
N CYS A 56 -11.26 -3.92 5.77
CA CYS A 56 -12.15 -4.65 4.87
C CYS A 56 -13.33 -5.30 5.61
N LYS A 57 -13.09 -5.89 6.79
CA LYS A 57 -14.17 -6.47 7.63
C LYS A 57 -15.14 -5.40 8.12
N VAL A 58 -14.64 -4.22 8.53
CA VAL A 58 -15.50 -3.09 8.92
C VAL A 58 -16.37 -2.64 7.75
N LEU A 59 -15.78 -2.51 6.56
CA LEU A 59 -16.50 -2.14 5.35
C LEU A 59 -17.59 -3.17 4.98
N GLN A 60 -17.28 -4.46 5.05
CA GLN A 60 -18.25 -5.52 4.80
C GLN A 60 -19.45 -5.42 5.75
N ARG A 61 -19.20 -5.33 7.07
CA ARG A 61 -20.27 -5.17 8.07
C ARG A 61 -21.11 -3.92 7.84
N THR A 62 -20.48 -2.85 7.34
CA THR A 62 -21.17 -1.60 7.04
C THR A 62 -22.09 -1.76 5.83
N ARG A 63 -21.66 -2.49 4.80
CA ARG A 63 -22.50 -2.83 3.64
C ARG A 63 -23.69 -3.69 4.06
N GLU A 64 -23.49 -4.72 4.87
CA GLU A 64 -24.56 -5.59 5.37
C GLU A 64 -25.61 -4.79 6.17
N LYS A 65 -25.16 -3.88 7.05
CA LYS A 65 -26.07 -2.98 7.79
C LYS A 65 -26.81 -2.02 6.88
N LEU A 66 -26.14 -1.48 5.87
CA LEU A 66 -26.74 -0.56 4.90
C LEU A 66 -27.81 -1.28 4.07
N GLU A 67 -27.54 -2.50 3.60
CA GLU A 67 -28.51 -3.33 2.89
C GLU A 67 -29.73 -3.64 3.76
N THR A 68 -29.50 -4.00 5.03
CA THR A 68 -30.58 -4.23 6.00
C THR A 68 -31.47 -2.99 6.15
N TYR A 69 -30.86 -1.81 6.31
CA TYR A 69 -31.60 -0.56 6.44
C TYR A 69 -32.39 -0.22 5.17
N ILE A 70 -31.77 -0.39 3.99
CA ILE A 70 -32.44 -0.18 2.70
C ILE A 70 -33.64 -1.12 2.56
N ASN A 71 -33.48 -2.39 2.88
CA ASN A 71 -34.56 -3.38 2.80
C ASN A 71 -35.70 -3.07 3.77
N LEU A 72 -35.40 -2.70 5.02
CA LEU A 72 -36.41 -2.27 6.01
C LEU A 72 -37.16 -1.00 5.57
N SER A 73 -36.48 -0.05 4.92
CA SER A 73 -37.12 1.17 4.40
C SER A 73 -38.00 0.92 3.17
N ARG A 74 -37.88 -0.25 2.54
CA ARG A 74 -38.66 -0.67 1.36
C ARG A 74 -39.88 -1.52 1.72
N GLU A 75 -40.00 -2.02 2.95
CA GLU A 75 -41.23 -2.68 3.37
C GLU A 75 -42.36 -1.62 3.47
N PRO A 76 -43.51 -1.85 2.82
CA PRO A 76 -44.63 -0.93 2.94
C PRO A 76 -45.03 -0.89 4.41
N ARG A 77 -45.03 0.31 5.02
CA ARG A 77 -45.61 0.53 6.34
C ARG A 77 -47.07 0.07 6.26
N ALA A 78 -47.37 -1.08 6.84
CA ALA A 78 -48.71 -1.57 7.06
C ALA A 78 -49.50 -0.62 7.96
#